data_AF-A0A815GVB0-F1
#
_entry.id   AF-A0A815GVB0-F1
#
_cell.length_a   1.000
_cell.length_b   1.000
_cell.length_c   1.000
_cell.angle_alpha   90.00
_cell.angle_beta   90.00
_cell.angle_gamma   90.00
#
_symmetry.space_group_name_H-M   'P 1'
#
loop_
_entity.id
_entity.type
_entity.pdbx_description
1 polymer ?
#
loop_
_entity_poly.entity_id
_entity_poly.type
_entity_poly.pdbx_seq_one_letter_code
_entity_poly.pdbx_strand_id
1 'polypeptide(L)'
;MTLDHDDDEEFGDFQDESADSEDEDADPSFDEMVKGEKGSIKANFSLDYMKKIVEYYDARDLNGRRRHTWKSTQHRFKSIPHRQHIARFRHYIDQHGTKTEKIQTVDDFVYEKFEEARDNALLYC
;
A
#
# COMPACT_ATOMS: atom_id res chain seq x y z
N MET A 1 -25.14 -59.08 -34.09
CA MET A 1 -25.59 -57.83 -34.74
C MET A 1 -26.24 -57.02 -33.64
N THR A 2 -25.76 -55.88 -33.16
CA THR A 2 -24.61 -55.02 -33.45
C THR A 2 -24.26 -54.32 -32.12
N LEU A 3 -22.98 -54.26 -31.76
CA LEU A 3 -22.45 -53.22 -30.89
C LEU A 3 -22.72 -51.90 -31.58
N ASP A 4 -23.10 -50.85 -30.85
CA ASP A 4 -22.59 -49.49 -31.05
C ASP A 4 -22.69 -48.74 -29.70
N HIS A 5 -21.58 -48.14 -29.31
CA HIS A 5 -21.28 -47.51 -28.01
C HIS A 5 -20.98 -46.06 -28.36
N ASP A 6 -21.96 -45.18 -28.20
CA ASP A 6 -21.78 -43.73 -28.46
C ASP A 6 -21.39 -43.06 -27.13
N ASP A 7 -20.08 -42.88 -26.99
CA ASP A 7 -19.39 -42.20 -25.89
C ASP A 7 -18.95 -40.83 -26.42
N ASP A 8 -19.86 -39.86 -26.39
CA ASP A 8 -19.61 -38.46 -26.75
C ASP A 8 -19.28 -37.64 -25.49
N GLU A 9 -18.10 -37.88 -24.91
CA GLU A 9 -17.51 -37.00 -23.89
C GLU A 9 -16.77 -35.84 -24.60
N GLU A 10 -17.54 -34.82 -24.99
CA GLU A 10 -17.04 -33.54 -25.50
C GLU A 10 -16.40 -32.74 -24.36
N PHE A 11 -15.14 -33.06 -24.03
CA PHE A 11 -14.32 -32.28 -23.10
C PHE A 11 -13.93 -30.95 -23.75
N GLY A 12 -14.70 -29.91 -23.43
CA GLY A 12 -14.46 -28.54 -23.84
C GLY A 12 -13.06 -28.04 -23.45
N ASP A 13 -12.36 -27.56 -24.46
CA ASP A 13 -11.05 -26.93 -24.47
C ASP A 13 -10.92 -25.85 -23.37
N PHE A 14 -10.05 -26.11 -22.38
CA PHE A 14 -9.75 -25.17 -21.31
C PHE A 14 -8.64 -24.23 -21.79
N GLN A 15 -9.06 -23.10 -22.36
CA GLN A 15 -8.15 -22.05 -22.85
C GLN A 15 -7.45 -21.39 -21.65
N ASP A 16 -6.23 -21.87 -21.36
CA ASP A 16 -5.29 -21.32 -20.39
C ASP A 16 -4.67 -20.02 -20.95
N GLU A 17 -5.34 -18.90 -20.69
CA GLU A 17 -4.81 -17.57 -21.00
C GLU A 17 -3.90 -17.10 -19.85
N SER A 18 -2.72 -17.71 -19.72
CA SER A 18 -1.64 -17.16 -18.92
C SER A 18 -0.98 -16.00 -19.69
N ALA A 19 -1.63 -14.84 -19.65
CA ALA A 19 -1.02 -13.57 -20.08
C ALA A 19 0.01 -13.13 -19.01
N ASP A 20 1.23 -13.64 -19.16
CA ASP A 20 2.42 -13.11 -18.51
C ASP A 20 2.81 -11.80 -19.21
N SER A 21 2.19 -10.70 -18.78
CA SER A 21 2.59 -9.37 -19.22
C SER A 21 3.78 -8.92 -18.36
N GLU A 22 4.96 -9.00 -18.97
CA GLU A 22 6.23 -8.58 -18.40
C GLU A 22 6.16 -7.13 -17.88
N ASP A 23 6.65 -6.98 -16.65
CA ASP A 23 6.92 -5.73 -15.96
C ASP A 23 7.87 -4.84 -16.78
N GLU A 24 7.35 -3.74 -17.32
CA GLU A 24 8.15 -2.53 -17.56
C GLU A 24 7.93 -1.57 -16.39
N ASP A 25 8.61 -1.86 -15.27
CA ASP A 25 8.77 -0.95 -14.15
C ASP A 25 9.70 0.22 -14.57
N ALA A 26 9.18 1.13 -15.38
CA ALA A 26 9.74 2.46 -15.54
C ALA A 26 9.50 3.21 -14.22
N ASP A 27 10.50 3.23 -13.33
CA ASP A 27 10.51 3.98 -12.08
C ASP A 27 10.26 5.47 -12.38
N PRO A 28 9.04 6.00 -12.15
CA PRO A 28 8.79 7.40 -12.37
C PRO A 28 9.42 8.15 -11.20
N SER A 29 10.48 8.90 -11.50
CA SER A 29 11.07 9.88 -10.59
C SER A 29 9.97 10.65 -9.86
N PHE A 30 9.89 10.41 -8.56
CA PHE A 30 8.82 10.86 -7.66
C PHE A 30 8.62 12.39 -7.69
N ASP A 31 9.63 13.15 -8.13
CA ASP A 31 9.63 14.61 -8.15
C ASP A 31 8.74 15.21 -9.26
N GLU A 32 8.31 14.41 -10.25
CA GLU A 32 7.51 14.87 -11.40
C GLU A 32 6.04 14.43 -11.35
N MET A 33 5.57 13.84 -10.25
CA MET A 33 4.17 13.39 -10.11
C MET A 33 3.34 14.22 -9.12
N VAL A 34 3.81 15.41 -8.73
CA VAL A 34 3.07 16.36 -7.86
C VAL A 34 2.45 17.50 -8.68
N LYS A 35 1.92 17.21 -9.86
CA LYS A 35 1.28 18.22 -10.70
C LYS A 35 0.06 17.66 -11.44
N GLY A 36 -0.93 17.16 -10.71
CA GLY A 36 -2.15 16.70 -11.38
C GLY A 36 -3.37 16.28 -10.57
N GLU A 37 -3.25 15.77 -9.35
CA GLU A 37 -4.44 15.22 -8.65
C GLU A 37 -5.03 16.20 -7.62
N LYS A 38 -5.78 17.18 -8.13
CA LYS A 38 -6.84 17.84 -7.37
C LYS A 38 -8.06 16.90 -7.31
N GLY A 39 -8.12 16.00 -6.33
CA GLY A 39 -9.31 15.16 -6.16
C GLY A 39 -9.24 14.10 -5.06
N SER A 40 -9.62 14.49 -3.84
CA SER A 40 -10.41 13.65 -2.93
C SER A 40 -9.89 12.32 -2.41
N ILE A 41 -8.66 12.23 -1.88
CA ILE A 41 -8.40 11.26 -0.81
C ILE A 41 -7.69 11.94 0.37
N LYS A 42 -8.45 12.78 1.09
CA LYS A 42 -8.17 13.12 2.49
C LYS A 42 -8.59 11.96 3.42
N ALA A 43 -8.35 10.72 3.02
CA ALA A 43 -8.50 9.61 3.95
C ALA A 43 -7.25 9.64 4.84
N ASN A 44 -7.39 10.18 6.04
CA ASN A 44 -6.35 10.14 7.07
C ASN A 44 -6.22 8.68 7.54
N PHE A 45 -5.42 7.89 6.83
CA PHE A 45 -5.07 6.55 7.28
C PHE A 45 -4.02 6.66 8.39
N SER A 46 -4.17 5.86 9.44
CA SER A 46 -3.11 5.68 10.44
C SER A 46 -1.90 5.00 9.80
N LEU A 47 -0.69 5.35 10.23
CA LEU A 47 0.54 4.73 9.74
C LEU A 47 0.57 3.21 10.04
N ASP A 48 0.03 2.78 11.17
CA ASP A 48 -0.10 1.34 11.49
C ASP A 48 -1.05 0.63 10.52
N TYR A 49 -2.10 1.32 10.08
CA TYR A 49 -3.01 0.80 9.07
C TYR A 49 -2.31 0.65 7.72
N MET A 50 -1.54 1.67 7.30
CA MET A 50 -0.73 1.62 6.09
C MET A 50 0.28 0.46 6.12
N LYS A 51 0.99 0.27 7.25
CA LYS A 51 1.92 -0.85 7.45
C LYS A 51 1.25 -2.20 7.25
N LYS A 52 0.10 -2.44 7.89
CA LYS A 52 -0.66 -3.70 7.77
C LYS A 52 -1.07 -4.00 6.33
N ILE A 53 -1.44 -2.97 5.58
CA ILE A 53 -1.84 -3.12 4.17
C ILE A 53 -0.62 -3.52 3.33
N VAL A 54 0.49 -2.79 3.47
CA VAL A 54 1.71 -3.06 2.71
C VAL A 54 2.25 -4.45 3.05
N GLU A 55 2.31 -4.80 4.33
CA GLU A 55 2.73 -6.13 4.80
C GLU A 55 1.85 -7.24 4.20
N TYR A 56 0.53 -7.06 4.21
CA TYR A 56 -0.38 -8.03 3.60
C TYR A 56 -0.20 -8.13 2.09
N TYR A 57 -0.02 -7.01 1.39
CA TYR A 57 0.14 -7.04 -0.07
C TYR A 57 1.49 -7.63 -0.49
N ASP A 58 2.55 -7.35 0.27
CA ASP A 58 3.91 -7.81 0.00
C ASP A 58 4.24 -9.17 0.60
N ALA A 59 3.30 -9.79 1.33
CA ALA A 59 3.44 -11.15 1.81
C ALA A 59 3.73 -12.10 0.64
N ARG A 60 4.85 -12.81 0.76
CA ARG A 60 5.28 -13.83 -0.20
C ARG A 60 5.08 -15.22 0.37
N ASP A 61 4.75 -16.16 -0.51
CA ASP A 61 4.67 -17.58 -0.17
C ASP A 61 6.07 -18.20 -0.10
N LEU A 62 6.14 -19.48 0.32
CA LEU A 62 7.37 -20.28 0.36
C LEU A 62 8.10 -20.33 -1.00
N ASN A 63 7.36 -20.15 -2.09
CA ASN A 63 7.87 -20.14 -3.46
C ASN A 63 8.29 -18.74 -3.94
N GLY A 64 8.30 -17.72 -3.07
CA GLY A 64 8.66 -16.34 -3.39
C GLY A 64 7.63 -15.57 -4.23
N ARG A 65 6.52 -16.20 -4.62
CA ARG A 65 5.39 -15.57 -5.32
C ARG A 65 4.57 -14.70 -4.36
N ARG A 66 3.96 -13.63 -4.89
CA ARG A 66 3.03 -12.79 -4.11
C ARG A 66 1.82 -13.64 -3.69
N ARG A 67 1.56 -13.69 -2.39
CA ARG A 67 0.47 -14.48 -1.81
C ARG A 67 -0.91 -13.85 -2.08
N HIS A 68 -0.95 -12.53 -2.21
CA HIS A 68 -2.19 -11.77 -2.30
C HIS A 68 -2.25 -10.93 -3.58
N THR A 69 -3.35 -11.08 -4.32
CA THR A 69 -3.65 -10.24 -5.48
C THR A 69 -4.24 -8.90 -5.05
N TRP A 70 -4.18 -7.90 -5.93
CA TRP A 70 -4.82 -6.60 -5.66
C TRP A 70 -6.31 -6.73 -5.31
N LYS A 71 -7.05 -7.60 -6.02
CA LYS A 71 -8.46 -7.86 -5.77
C LYS A 71 -8.71 -8.41 -4.35
N SER A 72 -7.85 -9.31 -3.87
CA SER A 72 -7.90 -9.84 -2.50
C SER A 72 -7.66 -8.73 -1.47
N THR A 73 -6.63 -7.91 -1.72
CA THR A 73 -6.30 -6.78 -0.84
C THR A 73 -7.43 -5.75 -0.79
N GLN A 74 -8.04 -5.41 -1.93
CA GLN A 74 -9.18 -4.48 -1.99
C GLN A 74 -10.42 -5.04 -1.25
N HIS A 75 -10.68 -6.34 -1.37
CA HIS A 75 -11.80 -6.97 -0.65
C HIS A 75 -11.60 -6.90 0.87
N ARG A 76 -10.37 -7.10 1.35
CA ARG A 76 -10.02 -7.04 2.77
C ARG A 76 -9.97 -5.59 3.30
N PHE A 77 -9.41 -4.68 2.52
CA PHE A 77 -9.18 -3.28 2.88
C PHE A 77 -10.02 -2.36 1.99
N LYS A 78 -11.34 -2.36 2.23
CA LYS A 78 -12.34 -1.62 1.44
C LYS A 78 -12.16 -0.09 1.44
N SER A 79 -11.35 0.42 2.37
CA SER A 79 -11.06 1.86 2.51
C SER A 79 -10.08 2.37 1.44
N ILE A 80 -9.40 1.47 0.72
CA ILE A 80 -8.42 1.81 -0.31
C ILE A 80 -9.06 1.63 -1.68
N PRO A 81 -9.32 2.71 -2.43
CA PRO A 81 -9.98 2.60 -3.72
C PRO A 81 -9.03 2.17 -4.85
N HIS A 82 -7.74 2.52 -4.78
CA HIS A 82 -6.79 2.35 -5.89
C HIS A 82 -5.47 1.72 -5.48
N ARG A 83 -4.87 0.91 -6.38
CA ARG A 83 -3.57 0.24 -6.17
C ARG A 83 -2.44 1.24 -5.92
N GLN A 84 -2.52 2.43 -6.53
CA GLN A 84 -1.54 3.50 -6.38
C GLN A 84 -1.33 3.93 -4.91
N HIS A 85 -2.32 3.70 -4.04
CA HIS A 85 -2.15 3.95 -2.60
C HIS A 85 -1.10 3.07 -1.96
N ILE A 86 -0.90 1.84 -2.41
CA ILE A 86 0.12 0.95 -1.84
C ILE A 86 1.51 1.54 -2.06
N ALA A 87 1.78 2.05 -3.26
CA ALA A 87 3.06 2.71 -3.56
C ALA A 87 3.25 3.96 -2.67
N ARG A 88 2.20 4.77 -2.48
CA ARG A 88 2.23 5.92 -1.56
C ARG A 88 2.48 5.50 -0.11
N PHE A 89 1.84 4.41 0.34
CA PHE A 89 2.01 3.90 1.69
C PHE A 89 3.44 3.40 1.95
N ARG A 90 4.05 2.69 1.00
CA ARG A 90 5.47 2.30 1.08
C ARG A 90 6.36 3.54 1.27
N HIS A 91 6.12 4.58 0.46
CA HIS A 91 6.88 5.83 0.58
C HIS A 91 6.70 6.50 1.95
N TYR A 92 5.48 6.56 2.50
CA TYR A 92 5.25 7.14 3.82
C TYR A 92 5.88 6.34 4.97
N ILE A 93 5.92 5.01 4.83
CA ILE A 93 6.56 4.12 5.80
C ILE A 93 8.09 4.32 5.76
N ASP A 94 8.69 4.32 4.57
CA ASP A 94 10.14 4.55 4.39
C ASP A 94 10.57 5.92 4.88
N GLN A 95 9.72 6.94 4.69
CA GLN A 95 9.99 8.30 5.19
C GLN A 95 9.69 8.50 6.68
N HIS A 96 9.52 7.43 7.46
CA HIS A 96 9.28 7.45 8.91
C HIS A 96 8.06 8.29 9.36
N GLY A 97 7.01 8.38 8.55
CA GLY A 97 5.84 9.15 8.99
C GLY A 97 5.04 9.77 7.86
N THR A 98 3.75 9.95 8.15
CA THR A 98 2.93 10.89 7.40
C THR A 98 3.37 12.33 7.70
N LYS A 99 3.07 13.26 6.80
CA LYS A 99 3.34 14.70 7.03
C LYS A 99 2.78 15.19 8.37
N THR A 100 1.62 14.68 8.77
CA THR A 100 0.96 15.04 10.03
C THR A 100 1.78 14.61 11.25
N GLU A 101 2.29 13.37 11.28
CA GLU A 101 3.12 12.88 12.38
C GLU A 101 4.45 13.66 12.48
N LYS A 102 5.04 14.03 11.33
CA LYS A 102 6.24 14.86 11.30
C LYS A 102 6.00 16.26 11.88
N ILE A 103 4.86 16.88 11.55
CA ILE A 103 4.48 18.19 12.12
C ILE A 103 4.25 18.07 13.63
N GLN A 104 3.54 17.03 14.06
CA GLN A 104 3.27 16.81 15.49
C GLN A 104 4.56 16.62 16.29
N THR A 105 5.55 15.89 15.74
CA THR A 105 6.87 15.73 16.35
C THR A 105 7.59 17.08 16.52
N VAL A 106 7.46 17.99 15.54
CA VAL A 106 8.05 19.33 15.62
C VAL A 106 7.35 20.16 16.69
N ASP A 107 6.01 20.13 16.74
CA ASP A 107 5.23 20.86 17.74
C ASP A 107 5.59 20.39 19.16
N ASP A 108 5.66 19.07 19.39
CA ASP A 108 6.03 18.49 20.68
C ASP A 108 7.45 18.90 21.10
N PHE A 109 8.40 18.87 20.17
CA PHE A 109 9.78 19.30 20.44
C PHE A 109 9.90 20.79 20.77
N VAL A 110 9.18 21.64 20.03
CA VAL A 110 9.17 23.10 20.29
C VAL A 110 8.55 23.38 21.67
N TYR A 111 7.48 22.68 22.01
CA TYR A 111 6.84 22.82 23.31
C TYR A 111 7.77 22.38 24.45
N GLU A 112 8.43 21.23 24.33
CA GLU A 112 9.41 20.74 25.30
C GLU A 112 10.55 21.74 25.52
N LYS A 113 11.13 22.28 24.44
CA LYS A 113 12.19 23.29 24.52
C LYS A 113 11.73 24.59 25.15
N PHE A 114 10.46 24.96 24.92
CA PHE A 114 9.87 26.12 25.57
C PHE A 114 9.70 25.91 27.08
N GLU A 115 9.23 24.74 27.52
CA GLU A 115 9.13 24.42 28.95
C GLU A 115 10.50 24.40 29.63
N GLU A 116 11.50 23.77 28.99
CA GLU A 116 12.88 23.75 29.51
C GLU A 116 13.44 25.17 29.66
N ALA A 117 13.22 26.05 28.68
CA ALA A 117 13.65 27.44 28.75
C ALA A 117 12.91 28.22 29.86
N ARG A 118 11.61 27.99 30.02
CA ARG A 118 10.79 28.60 31.08
C ARG A 118 11.28 28.18 32.45
N ASP A 119 11.49 26.89 32.67
CA ASP A 119 11.87 26.35 33.96
C ASP A 119 13.30 26.79 34.33
N ASN A 120 14.21 26.85 33.35
CA ASN A 120 15.53 27.46 33.54
C ASN A 120 15.44 28.96 33.88
N ALA A 121 14.56 29.72 33.23
CA ALA A 121 14.37 31.13 33.56
C ALA A 121 13.83 31.33 34.98
N LEU A 122 13.00 30.41 35.48
CA LEU A 122 12.44 30.45 36.84
C LEU A 122 13.42 29.96 37.92
N LEU A 123 14.39 29.10 37.57
CA LEU A 123 15.40 28.57 38.50
C LEU A 123 16.59 29.53 38.75
N TYR A 124 16.82 30.48 37.84
CA TYR A 124 17.93 31.45 37.94
C TYR A 124 17.47 32.90 38.25
N CYS A 125 16.24 33.08 38.77
CA CYS A 125 15.72 34.32 39.33
C CYS A 125 15.33 34.12 40.80
#